data_AF-A0A101U844-F1
#
_entry.id   AF-A0A101U844-F1
#
_cell.length_a   1.000
_cell.length_b   1.000
_cell.length_c   1.000
_cell.angle_alpha   90.00
_cell.angle_beta   90.00
_cell.angle_gamma   90.00
#
_symmetry.space_group_name_H-M   'P 1'
#
loop_
_entity.id
_entity.type
_entity.pdbx_description
1 polymer ?
#
loop_
_entity_poly.entity_id
_entity_poly.type
_entity_poly.pdbx_seq_one_letter_code
_entity_poly.pdbx_strand_id
1 'polypeptide(L)'
;MPHAANAVNVAYSVPDGQSGSLNVYVNGTRLDRTIPVTSKYSYVDTPWIPGARTRHFYDNARLLLGRDVRAGDKVAVVAIGVQVTVDVADFEQATGPTGQGDSTQAFRDAIASARGGVVWIPPGEYKLTSSLNGVQNVTLQGAGHWHSVVRTSRFIDQSSSAGNVHIRDFAVIGEVTERVDSNPDNGPAGHRHRMQALGPITAYLT
;
A
#
# COMPACT_ATOMS: atom_id res chain seq x y z
N MET A 1 -2.37 14.18 19.47
CA MET A 1 -1.29 13.37 18.85
C MET A 1 -0.41 12.80 19.94
N PRO A 2 -0.16 11.48 19.97
CA PRO A 2 0.65 10.83 21.00
C PRO A 2 2.17 10.93 20.76
N HIS A 3 2.60 11.04 19.51
CA HIS A 3 4.00 11.22 19.10
C HIS A 3 4.06 11.99 17.77
N ALA A 4 5.28 12.25 17.28
CA ALA A 4 5.47 12.87 15.97
C ALA A 4 5.00 11.95 14.84
N ALA A 5 4.38 12.53 13.81
CA ALA A 5 3.89 11.82 12.64
C ALA A 5 3.78 12.77 11.44
N ASN A 6 3.79 12.24 10.23
CA ASN A 6 3.53 13.01 9.01
C ASN A 6 2.54 12.29 8.07
N ALA A 7 1.99 11.16 8.51
CA ALA A 7 1.01 10.36 7.81
C ALA A 7 -0.11 9.92 8.77
N VAL A 8 -1.29 9.67 8.20
CA VAL A 8 -2.43 9.07 8.90
C VAL A 8 -3.03 7.94 8.05
N ASN A 9 -3.33 6.80 8.67
CA ASN A 9 -4.18 5.75 8.11
C ASN A 9 -5.48 5.69 8.94
N VAL A 10 -6.63 5.71 8.28
CA VAL A 10 -7.94 5.69 8.93
C VAL A 10 -8.65 4.40 8.55
N ALA A 11 -9.02 3.61 9.55
CA ALA A 11 -9.97 2.51 9.38
C ALA A 11 -11.39 3.08 9.47
N TYR A 12 -12.18 2.88 8.43
CA TYR A 12 -13.48 3.52 8.26
C TYR A 12 -14.51 2.60 7.63
N SER A 13 -15.78 2.93 7.80
CA SER A 13 -16.89 2.33 7.06
C SER A 13 -17.78 3.45 6.51
N VAL A 14 -18.27 3.28 5.28
CA VAL A 14 -19.30 4.12 4.66
C VAL A 14 -20.45 3.21 4.20
N PRO A 15 -21.69 3.72 4.08
CA PRO A 15 -22.81 2.90 3.63
C PRO A 15 -22.52 2.19 2.31
N ASP A 16 -23.08 1.00 2.14
CA ASP A 16 -22.89 0.20 0.94
C ASP A 16 -23.32 0.95 -0.34
N GLY A 17 -22.58 0.74 -1.41
CA GLY A 17 -22.66 1.49 -2.67
C GLY A 17 -22.24 2.97 -2.62
N GLN A 18 -21.77 3.51 -1.50
CA GLN A 18 -21.44 4.93 -1.37
C GLN A 18 -19.94 5.22 -1.34
N SER A 19 -19.58 6.45 -1.64
CA SER A 19 -18.21 6.97 -1.62
C SER A 19 -18.22 8.47 -1.33
N GLY A 20 -17.12 8.99 -0.82
CA GLY A 20 -16.97 10.40 -0.48
C GLY A 20 -15.56 10.72 -0.03
N SER A 21 -15.43 11.64 0.92
CA SER A 21 -14.11 12.04 1.43
C SER A 21 -14.14 12.50 2.89
N LEU A 22 -13.00 12.39 3.57
CA LEU A 22 -12.73 13.05 4.84
C LEU A 22 -11.82 14.26 4.61
N ASN A 23 -12.27 15.45 5.03
CA ASN A 23 -11.37 16.57 5.26
C ASN A 23 -10.45 16.25 6.43
N VAL A 24 -9.19 16.68 6.34
CA VAL A 24 -8.24 16.57 7.44
C VAL A 24 -7.87 17.96 7.93
N TYR A 25 -7.88 18.14 9.25
CA TYR A 25 -7.50 19.38 9.93
C TYR A 25 -6.34 19.11 10.87
N VAL A 26 -5.38 20.03 10.92
CA VAL A 26 -4.30 20.05 11.91
C VAL A 26 -4.40 21.34 12.70
N ASN A 27 -4.61 21.24 14.01
CA ASN A 27 -4.82 22.37 14.93
C ASN A 27 -5.90 23.35 14.46
N GLY A 28 -6.98 22.83 13.86
CA GLY A 28 -8.11 23.61 13.35
C GLY A 28 -7.92 24.16 11.93
N THR A 29 -6.73 24.07 11.34
CA THR A 29 -6.49 24.46 9.95
C THR A 29 -6.71 23.27 9.02
N ARG A 30 -7.58 23.43 8.02
CA ARG A 30 -7.84 22.41 7.00
C ARG A 30 -6.62 22.21 6.11
N LEU A 31 -6.30 20.96 5.77
CA LEU A 31 -5.32 20.62 4.74
C LEU A 31 -5.96 20.70 3.35
N ASP A 32 -5.15 20.97 2.33
CA ASP A 32 -5.60 21.03 0.93
C ASP A 32 -5.89 19.65 0.32
N ARG A 33 -5.66 18.58 1.09
CA ARG A 33 -5.87 17.19 0.69
C ARG A 33 -6.91 16.53 1.57
N THR A 34 -7.64 15.60 0.97
CA THR A 34 -8.66 14.79 1.63
C THR A 34 -8.30 13.32 1.57
N ILE A 35 -8.89 12.53 2.48
CA ILE A 35 -8.81 11.07 2.44
C ILE A 35 -10.03 10.59 1.64
N PRO A 36 -9.87 9.94 0.47
CA PRO A 36 -10.99 9.34 -0.23
C PRO A 36 -11.51 8.13 0.57
N VAL A 37 -12.83 7.98 0.63
CA VAL A 37 -13.49 6.87 1.33
C VAL A 37 -14.52 6.22 0.41
N THR A 38 -14.61 4.88 0.43
CA THR A 38 -15.49 4.11 -0.45
C THR A 38 -15.91 2.79 0.20
N SER A 39 -17.12 2.31 -0.11
CA SER A 39 -17.56 0.96 0.27
C SER A 39 -17.16 -0.11 -0.77
N LYS A 40 -16.52 0.28 -1.88
CA LYS A 40 -16.24 -0.60 -3.02
C LYS A 40 -15.50 -1.89 -2.65
N TYR A 41 -14.68 -1.84 -1.61
CA TYR A 41 -13.88 -2.97 -1.12
C TYR A 41 -14.46 -3.61 0.14
N SER A 42 -15.64 -3.16 0.57
CA SER A 42 -16.33 -3.60 1.78
C SER A 42 -17.57 -4.42 1.44
N TYR A 43 -18.31 -4.86 2.47
CA TYR A 43 -19.59 -5.59 2.32
C TYR A 43 -19.47 -6.87 1.49
N VAL A 44 -18.60 -7.78 1.94
CA VAL A 44 -18.35 -9.05 1.27
C VAL A 44 -19.35 -10.11 1.72
N ASP A 45 -20.04 -10.70 0.74
CA ASP A 45 -20.90 -11.87 0.90
C ASP A 45 -20.18 -13.16 0.51
N THR A 46 -20.39 -14.23 1.29
CA THR A 46 -19.92 -15.57 0.93
C THR A 46 -21.03 -16.60 1.17
N PRO A 47 -22.05 -16.65 0.30
CA PRO A 47 -23.26 -17.45 0.52
C PRO A 47 -23.01 -18.96 0.57
N TRP A 48 -21.88 -19.45 0.05
CA TRP A 48 -21.50 -20.86 0.10
C TRP A 48 -20.97 -21.34 1.47
N ILE A 49 -20.77 -20.43 2.43
CA ILE A 49 -20.36 -20.77 3.79
C ILE A 49 -21.61 -20.83 4.68
N PRO A 50 -22.00 -22.01 5.21
CA PRO A 50 -23.20 -22.15 6.03
C PRO A 50 -23.19 -21.18 7.22
N GLY A 51 -24.23 -20.36 7.34
CA GLY A 51 -24.39 -19.38 8.42
C GLY A 51 -23.62 -18.07 8.24
N ALA A 52 -22.86 -17.90 7.14
CA ALA A 52 -22.19 -16.63 6.87
C ALA A 52 -23.19 -15.50 6.58
N ARG A 53 -22.89 -14.33 7.12
CA ARG A 53 -23.57 -13.05 6.81
C ARG A 53 -22.61 -12.14 6.07
N THR A 54 -23.14 -11.07 5.47
CA THR A 54 -22.34 -9.95 4.96
C THR A 54 -21.38 -9.48 6.04
N ARG A 55 -20.14 -9.22 5.66
CA ARG A 55 -19.06 -8.84 6.58
C ARG A 55 -18.06 -7.93 5.88
N HIS A 56 -16.92 -7.68 6.53
CA HIS A 56 -15.85 -6.83 6.00
C HIS A 56 -16.38 -5.40 5.72
N PHE A 57 -16.99 -4.81 6.76
CA PHE A 57 -17.64 -3.50 6.66
C PHE A 57 -16.68 -2.32 6.64
N TYR A 58 -15.42 -2.56 7.04
CA TYR A 58 -14.41 -1.52 7.17
C TYR A 58 -13.37 -1.65 6.07
N ASP A 59 -12.89 -0.50 5.61
CA ASP A 59 -11.76 -0.33 4.72
C ASP A 59 -10.75 0.63 5.37
N ASN A 60 -9.56 0.75 4.78
CA ASN A 60 -8.50 1.63 5.26
C ASN A 60 -8.09 2.62 4.18
N ALA A 61 -7.96 3.90 4.55
CA ALA A 61 -7.47 4.93 3.66
C ALA A 61 -6.38 5.78 4.33
N ARG A 62 -5.34 6.07 3.56
CA ARG A 62 -4.12 6.72 4.04
C ARG A 62 -3.91 8.08 3.39
N LEU A 63 -3.33 9.01 4.15
CA LEU A 63 -2.94 10.33 3.67
C LEU A 63 -1.62 10.77 4.30
N LEU A 64 -0.70 11.26 3.47
CA LEU A 64 0.42 12.08 3.91
C LEU A 64 -0.08 13.48 4.25
N LEU A 65 0.19 13.95 5.47
CA LEU A 65 -0.23 15.27 5.96
C LEU A 65 0.52 16.42 5.27
N GLY A 66 1.67 16.13 4.64
CA GLY A 66 2.54 17.14 4.01
C GLY A 66 3.31 18.01 4.98
N ARG A 67 3.26 17.65 6.26
CA ARG A 67 3.94 18.32 7.37
C ARG A 67 4.08 17.33 8.51
N ASP A 68 5.08 17.55 9.34
CA ASP A 68 5.15 16.91 10.63
C ASP A 68 4.12 17.52 11.59
N VAL A 69 3.33 16.65 12.21
CA VAL A 69 2.60 16.93 13.44
C VAL A 69 3.43 16.40 14.62
N ARG A 70 3.36 17.09 15.74
CA ARG A 70 4.12 16.79 16.96
C ARG A 70 3.20 16.22 18.04
N ALA A 71 3.80 15.65 19.08
CA ALA A 71 3.05 15.31 20.28
C ALA A 71 2.30 16.54 20.81
N GLY A 72 1.03 16.37 21.17
CA GLY A 72 0.14 17.46 21.59
C GLY A 72 -0.68 18.13 20.47
N ASP A 73 -0.29 18.01 19.20
CA ASP A 73 -1.11 18.52 18.09
C ASP A 73 -2.48 17.82 18.04
N LYS A 74 -3.48 18.51 17.50
CA LYS A 74 -4.83 17.98 17.26
C LYS A 74 -5.02 17.72 15.77
N VAL A 75 -5.27 16.46 15.42
CA VAL A 75 -5.71 16.09 14.07
C VAL A 75 -7.20 15.73 14.13
N ALA A 76 -7.99 16.29 13.22
CA ALA A 76 -9.40 15.94 13.08
C ALA A 76 -9.70 15.50 11.66
N VAL A 77 -10.54 14.47 11.53
CA VAL A 77 -11.09 14.00 10.25
C VAL A 77 -12.58 14.33 10.23
N VAL A 78 -13.07 14.91 9.14
CA VAL A 78 -14.45 15.39 9.03
C VAL A 78 -15.04 14.94 7.70
N ALA A 79 -16.13 14.17 7.76
CA ALA A 79 -16.78 13.62 6.57
C ALA A 79 -17.41 14.69 5.68
N ILE A 80 -17.37 14.45 4.37
CA ILE A 80 -17.96 15.28 3.32
C ILE A 80 -18.67 14.37 2.32
N GLY A 81 -19.93 14.69 2.02
CA GLY A 81 -20.70 14.04 0.96
C GLY A 81 -21.17 12.61 1.28
N VAL A 82 -20.71 12.00 2.37
CA VAL A 82 -21.13 10.66 2.82
C VAL A 82 -21.03 10.57 4.35
N GLN A 83 -21.88 9.75 4.98
CA GLN A 83 -21.69 9.39 6.38
C GLN A 83 -20.48 8.46 6.51
N VAL A 84 -19.60 8.73 7.47
CA VAL A 84 -18.43 7.91 7.74
C VAL A 84 -18.44 7.47 9.21
N THR A 85 -18.38 6.16 9.43
CA THR A 85 -18.04 5.58 10.73
C THR A 85 -16.52 5.43 10.79
N VAL A 86 -15.86 6.15 11.68
CA VAL A 86 -14.41 6.02 11.92
C VAL A 86 -14.21 5.06 13.08
N ASP A 87 -13.39 4.02 12.89
CA ASP A 87 -13.02 3.07 13.95
C ASP A 87 -11.73 3.52 14.65
N VAL A 88 -10.62 3.54 13.92
CA VAL A 88 -9.30 3.94 14.42
C VAL A 88 -8.56 4.80 13.41
N ALA A 89 -7.71 5.69 13.92
CA ALA A 89 -6.76 6.46 13.13
C ALA A 89 -5.34 6.21 13.66
N ASP A 90 -4.51 5.61 12.82
CA ASP A 90 -3.10 5.35 13.09
C ASP A 90 -2.26 6.49 12.53
N PHE A 91 -1.32 6.98 13.33
CA PHE A 91 -0.41 8.03 12.95
C PHE A 91 1.00 7.49 12.94
N GLU A 92 1.76 7.80 11.90
CA GLU A 92 3.14 7.34 11.77
C GLU A 92 4.05 8.41 11.17
N GLN A 93 5.34 8.30 11.48
CA GLN A 93 6.38 9.09 10.84
C GLN A 93 6.86 8.33 9.61
N ALA A 94 6.34 8.68 8.44
CA ALA A 94 6.76 8.11 7.16
C ALA A 94 8.05 8.80 6.69
N THR A 95 9.12 8.02 6.57
CA THR A 95 10.44 8.52 6.15
C THR A 95 10.81 8.17 4.71
N GLY A 96 9.94 7.46 3.97
CA GLY A 96 10.21 7.02 2.60
C GLY A 96 9.47 7.81 1.52
N PRO A 97 9.60 7.38 0.26
CA PRO A 97 9.04 8.07 -0.91
C PRO A 97 7.54 8.33 -0.79
N THR A 98 7.07 9.43 -1.39
CA THR A 98 5.69 9.95 -1.23
C THR A 98 4.76 9.62 -2.38
N GLY A 99 5.22 8.82 -3.36
CA GLY A 99 4.47 8.48 -4.57
C GLY A 99 4.36 9.61 -5.60
N GLN A 100 4.91 10.81 -5.32
CA GLN A 100 4.88 11.95 -6.25
C GLN A 100 5.88 11.79 -7.40
N GLY A 101 7.10 11.35 -7.09
CA GLY A 101 8.17 11.11 -8.06
C GLY A 101 8.09 9.71 -8.67
N ASP A 102 8.54 9.59 -9.92
CA ASP A 102 8.70 8.27 -10.56
C ASP A 102 9.88 7.51 -9.95
N SER A 103 9.60 6.34 -9.39
CA SER A 103 10.56 5.44 -8.76
C SER A 103 11.05 4.33 -9.71
N THR A 104 10.59 4.30 -10.98
CA THR A 104 10.93 3.22 -11.92
C THR A 104 12.44 3.01 -12.06
N GLN A 105 13.23 4.08 -12.22
CA GLN A 105 14.67 3.92 -12.40
C GLN A 105 15.37 3.43 -11.12
N ALA A 106 14.96 3.94 -9.96
CA ALA A 106 15.49 3.48 -8.66
C ALA A 106 15.24 1.97 -8.44
N PHE A 107 14.05 1.47 -8.82
CA PHE A 107 13.77 0.03 -8.80
C PHE A 107 14.69 -0.76 -9.74
N ARG A 108 14.90 -0.28 -10.98
CA ARG A 108 15.78 -0.95 -11.95
C ARG A 108 17.22 -1.01 -11.47
N ASP A 109 17.73 0.09 -10.94
CA ASP A 109 19.11 0.18 -10.44
C ASP A 109 19.31 -0.74 -9.23
N ALA A 110 18.36 -0.73 -8.28
CA ALA A 110 18.40 -1.62 -7.13
C ALA A 110 18.37 -3.10 -7.54
N ILE A 111 17.47 -3.49 -8.46
CA ILE A 111 17.38 -4.85 -9.00
C ILE A 111 18.69 -5.26 -9.69
N ALA A 112 19.28 -4.37 -10.48
CA ALA A 112 20.54 -4.65 -11.17
C ALA A 112 21.69 -4.88 -10.17
N SER A 113 21.72 -4.12 -9.08
CA SER A 113 22.75 -4.23 -8.03
C SER A 113 22.60 -5.43 -7.09
N ALA A 114 21.40 -6.01 -7.00
CA ALA A 114 21.05 -7.05 -6.02
C ALA A 114 20.82 -8.45 -6.62
N ARG A 115 21.46 -8.77 -7.76
CA ARG A 115 21.36 -10.10 -8.36
C ARG A 115 21.87 -11.18 -7.38
N GLY A 116 21.06 -12.20 -7.14
CA GLY A 116 21.24 -13.24 -6.12
C GLY A 116 20.82 -12.83 -4.71
N GLY A 117 20.37 -11.58 -4.51
CA GLY A 117 20.11 -10.97 -3.21
C GLY A 117 18.68 -10.46 -3.04
N VAL A 118 18.53 -9.52 -2.11
CA VAL A 118 17.26 -8.89 -1.71
C VAL A 118 17.33 -7.39 -1.99
N VAL A 119 16.40 -6.86 -2.77
CA VAL A 119 16.07 -5.44 -2.81
C VAL A 119 15.07 -5.17 -1.70
N TRP A 120 15.46 -4.33 -0.74
CA TRP A 120 14.59 -3.83 0.31
C TRP A 120 13.84 -2.58 -0.14
N ILE A 121 12.51 -2.63 -0.03
CA ILE A 121 11.59 -1.53 -0.35
C ILE A 121 11.10 -0.94 0.99
N PRO A 122 11.68 0.19 1.45
CA PRO A 122 11.30 0.75 2.74
C PRO A 122 9.82 1.21 2.77
N PRO A 123 9.27 1.51 3.97
CA PRO A 123 7.94 2.11 4.07
C PRO A 123 7.85 3.39 3.21
N GLY A 124 6.85 3.48 2.34
CA GLY A 124 6.66 4.59 1.41
C GLY A 124 5.68 4.24 0.29
N GLU A 125 5.27 5.25 -0.45
CA GLU A 125 4.57 5.10 -1.72
C GLU A 125 5.54 5.29 -2.90
N TYR A 126 5.51 4.36 -3.85
CA TYR A 126 6.41 4.33 -5.00
C TYR A 126 5.59 4.31 -6.27
N LYS A 127 5.59 5.41 -7.02
CA LYS A 127 4.95 5.45 -8.34
C LYS A 127 5.90 4.85 -9.37
N LEU A 128 5.42 3.90 -10.17
CA LEU A 128 6.16 3.42 -11.34
C LEU A 128 5.39 3.79 -12.60
N THR A 129 5.97 4.65 -13.43
CA THR A 129 5.33 5.07 -14.69
C THR A 129 5.54 4.07 -15.83
N SER A 130 6.52 3.18 -15.69
CA SER A 130 6.83 2.14 -16.65
C SER A 130 7.10 0.80 -15.95
N SER A 131 6.84 -0.29 -16.66
CA SER A 131 7.09 -1.64 -16.15
C SER A 131 8.58 -1.87 -15.88
N LEU A 132 8.82 -2.75 -14.91
CA LEU A 132 10.14 -3.34 -14.66
C LEU A 132 10.36 -4.49 -15.64
N ASN A 133 11.52 -4.49 -16.30
CA ASN A 133 11.92 -5.50 -17.27
C ASN A 133 13.27 -6.09 -16.82
N GLY A 134 13.56 -7.34 -17.19
CA GLY A 134 14.82 -8.00 -16.83
C GLY A 134 14.96 -8.33 -15.34
N VAL A 135 13.84 -8.48 -14.64
CA VAL A 135 13.78 -8.88 -13.23
C VAL A 135 14.05 -10.38 -13.15
N GLN A 136 15.21 -10.74 -12.62
CA GLN A 136 15.66 -12.13 -12.53
C GLN A 136 16.66 -12.30 -11.38
N ASN A 137 16.68 -13.48 -10.76
CA ASN A 137 17.56 -13.82 -9.65
C ASN A 137 17.54 -12.75 -8.56
N VAL A 138 16.38 -12.35 -8.06
CA VAL A 138 16.28 -11.30 -7.04
C VAL A 138 15.05 -11.49 -6.18
N THR A 139 15.16 -11.15 -4.90
CA THR A 139 14.00 -10.96 -4.02
C THR A 139 13.66 -9.47 -3.94
N LEU A 140 12.43 -9.09 -4.26
CA LEU A 140 11.85 -7.80 -3.88
C LEU A 140 11.09 -7.99 -2.57
N GLN A 141 11.55 -7.32 -1.51
CA GLN A 141 10.94 -7.43 -0.18
C GLN A 141 10.62 -6.06 0.38
N GLY A 142 9.38 -5.84 0.82
CA GLY A 142 9.00 -4.62 1.53
C GLY A 142 8.84 -4.79 3.04
N ALA A 143 8.38 -3.72 3.68
CA ALA A 143 8.17 -3.64 5.13
C ALA A 143 6.78 -4.11 5.60
N GLY A 144 6.00 -4.73 4.72
CA GLY A 144 4.60 -5.10 4.89
C GLY A 144 3.72 -4.37 3.88
N HIS A 145 2.61 -4.99 3.47
CA HIS A 145 1.72 -4.46 2.42
C HIS A 145 1.09 -3.11 2.77
N TRP A 146 0.96 -2.77 4.05
CA TRP A 146 0.49 -1.47 4.52
C TRP A 146 1.56 -0.38 4.52
N HIS A 147 2.84 -0.75 4.53
CA HIS A 147 3.95 0.17 4.70
C HIS A 147 4.61 0.51 3.36
N SER A 148 4.88 -0.50 2.54
CA SER A 148 5.50 -0.36 1.23
C SER A 148 4.45 -0.53 0.14
N VAL A 149 4.09 0.55 -0.56
CA VAL A 149 3.02 0.55 -1.57
C VAL A 149 3.58 0.99 -2.91
N VAL A 150 3.54 0.10 -3.91
CA VAL A 150 3.92 0.40 -5.29
C VAL A 150 2.65 0.70 -6.10
N ARG A 151 2.53 1.94 -6.58
CA ARG A 151 1.43 2.39 -7.44
C ARG A 151 1.82 2.23 -8.91
N THR A 152 1.19 1.27 -9.57
CA THR A 152 1.42 1.01 -10.99
C THR A 152 0.34 0.12 -11.56
N SER A 153 -0.08 0.41 -12.79
CA SER A 153 -0.99 -0.46 -13.55
C SER A 153 -0.24 -1.61 -14.26
N ARG A 154 1.11 -1.62 -14.20
CA ARG A 154 1.92 -2.63 -14.89
C ARG A 154 3.28 -2.81 -14.22
N PHE A 155 3.33 -3.66 -13.20
CA PHE A 155 4.51 -3.79 -12.33
C PHE A 155 5.71 -4.46 -13.00
N ILE A 156 5.56 -5.68 -13.52
CA ILE A 156 6.60 -6.41 -14.26
C ILE A 156 6.04 -6.82 -15.61
N ASP A 157 6.79 -6.58 -16.69
CA ASP A 157 6.46 -7.09 -18.02
C ASP A 157 7.72 -7.58 -18.73
N GLN A 158 7.81 -8.90 -18.93
CA GLN A 158 8.94 -9.52 -19.61
C GLN A 158 8.54 -10.85 -20.26
N SER A 159 9.00 -11.07 -21.49
CA SER A 159 8.70 -12.26 -22.29
C SER A 159 9.48 -13.52 -21.88
N SER A 160 10.52 -13.35 -21.05
CA SER A 160 11.22 -14.45 -20.37
C SER A 160 11.82 -13.95 -19.05
N SER A 161 11.88 -14.83 -18.05
CA SER A 161 12.62 -14.62 -16.81
C SER A 161 13.57 -15.80 -16.62
N ALA A 162 14.82 -15.55 -16.25
CA ALA A 162 15.80 -16.61 -15.98
C ALA A 162 15.47 -17.48 -14.75
N GLY A 163 14.28 -17.31 -14.15
CA GLY A 163 13.85 -17.99 -12.94
C GLY A 163 14.41 -17.32 -11.68
N ASN A 164 13.83 -17.68 -10.53
CA ASN A 164 14.23 -17.23 -9.19
C ASN A 164 13.96 -15.75 -8.87
N VAL A 165 12.71 -15.31 -9.04
CA VAL A 165 12.21 -14.01 -8.53
C VAL A 165 11.27 -14.27 -7.36
N HIS A 166 11.51 -13.59 -6.24
CA HIS A 166 10.62 -13.62 -5.07
C HIS A 166 10.06 -12.23 -4.82
N ILE A 167 8.75 -12.10 -4.64
CA ILE A 167 8.07 -10.83 -4.39
C ILE A 167 7.26 -11.01 -3.11
N ARG A 168 7.56 -10.24 -2.06
CA ARG A 168 6.92 -10.40 -0.75
C ARG A 168 6.89 -9.11 0.06
N ASP A 169 5.92 -9.04 0.97
CA ASP A 169 5.87 -8.01 2.02
C ASP A 169 5.74 -6.55 1.50
N PHE A 170 5.11 -6.32 0.35
CA PHE A 170 4.65 -4.99 -0.08
C PHE A 170 3.36 -5.11 -0.91
N ALA A 171 2.64 -4.00 -1.08
CA ALA A 171 1.47 -3.94 -1.95
C ALA A 171 1.85 -3.44 -3.34
N VAL A 172 1.30 -4.05 -4.38
CA VAL A 172 1.24 -3.48 -5.73
C VAL A 172 -0.21 -3.11 -5.97
N ILE A 173 -0.51 -1.82 -6.04
CA ILE A 173 -1.86 -1.31 -6.22
C ILE A 173 -1.93 -0.69 -7.61
N GLY A 174 -2.62 -1.36 -8.52
CA GLY A 174 -3.04 -0.80 -9.80
C GLY A 174 -4.38 -0.06 -9.70
N GLU A 175 -4.76 0.66 -10.75
CA GLU A 175 -6.11 1.23 -10.88
C GLU A 175 -7.12 0.18 -11.37
N VAL A 176 -7.26 -0.96 -10.68
CA VAL A 176 -8.22 -2.01 -11.05
C VAL A 176 -9.52 -1.85 -10.25
N THR A 177 -10.67 -1.90 -10.94
CA THR A 177 -11.97 -1.56 -10.36
C THR A 177 -12.97 -2.70 -10.22
N GLU A 178 -12.59 -3.94 -10.54
CA GLU A 178 -13.48 -5.11 -10.53
C GLU A 178 -12.78 -6.42 -10.15
N ARG A 179 -13.56 -7.43 -9.74
CA ARG A 179 -13.12 -8.81 -9.43
C ARG A 179 -13.48 -9.72 -10.61
N VAL A 180 -12.47 -10.29 -11.27
CA VAL A 180 -12.64 -11.19 -12.42
C VAL A 180 -11.91 -12.51 -12.14
N ASP A 181 -12.66 -13.58 -11.85
CA ASP A 181 -12.12 -14.89 -11.40
C ASP A 181 -11.35 -15.69 -12.47
N SER A 182 -11.35 -15.22 -13.72
CA SER A 182 -10.52 -15.73 -14.82
C SER A 182 -9.22 -14.94 -15.02
N ASN A 183 -9.02 -13.85 -14.27
CA ASN A 183 -7.85 -12.99 -14.35
C ASN A 183 -6.90 -13.31 -13.17
N PRO A 184 -5.58 -13.52 -13.39
CA PRO A 184 -4.65 -13.78 -12.31
C PRO A 184 -4.28 -12.51 -11.52
N ASP A 185 -5.28 -11.73 -11.09
CA ASP A 185 -5.13 -10.57 -10.20
C ASP A 185 -4.96 -11.01 -8.74
N ASN A 186 -4.08 -11.99 -8.52
CA ASN A 186 -3.67 -12.42 -7.20
C ASN A 186 -2.34 -11.73 -6.85
N GLY A 187 -2.29 -11.06 -5.70
CA GLY A 187 -1.02 -10.88 -5.00
C GLY A 187 -0.43 -12.27 -4.70
N PRO A 188 0.91 -12.44 -4.76
CA PRO A 188 1.53 -13.76 -4.59
C PRO A 188 1.17 -14.37 -3.24
N ALA A 189 0.46 -15.50 -3.27
CA ALA A 189 0.20 -16.34 -2.12
C ALA A 189 1.51 -16.99 -1.66
N GLY A 190 1.96 -16.67 -0.44
CA GLY A 190 3.21 -17.19 0.11
C GLY A 190 3.17 -18.69 0.39
N HIS A 191 4.20 -19.41 -0.05
CA HIS A 191 4.53 -20.74 0.45
C HIS A 191 5.87 -20.70 1.17
N ARG A 192 5.87 -21.23 2.40
CA ARG A 192 7.06 -21.39 3.26
C ARG A 192 7.93 -22.51 2.69
N HIS A 193 9.26 -22.36 2.67
CA HIS A 193 10.17 -23.42 3.16
C HIS A 193 11.62 -22.92 3.41
N ARG A 194 12.23 -23.64 4.36
CA ARG A 194 13.51 -23.60 5.10
C ARG A 194 14.79 -23.11 4.38
N MET A 195 15.59 -22.34 5.12
CA MET A 195 16.96 -21.85 4.81
C MET A 195 18.03 -22.97 4.76
N GLN A 196 18.94 -22.88 3.79
CA GLN A 196 20.38 -23.10 3.98
C GLN A 196 21.13 -21.82 3.60
N ALA A 197 22.19 -21.52 4.35
CA ALA A 197 22.83 -20.22 4.44
C ALA A 197 23.82 -19.90 3.31
N LEU A 198 23.59 -18.78 2.62
CA LEU A 198 24.56 -17.80 2.15
C LEU A 198 23.88 -16.43 2.35
N GLY A 199 24.52 -15.48 3.04
CA GLY A 199 23.89 -14.22 3.42
C GLY A 199 23.44 -13.40 2.19
N PRO A 200 22.18 -12.92 2.13
CA PRO A 200 21.70 -12.17 0.97
C PRO A 200 22.36 -10.78 0.92
N ILE A 201 22.87 -10.40 -0.25
CA ILE A 201 23.21 -9.01 -0.57
C ILE A 201 21.92 -8.19 -0.47
N THR A 202 21.86 -7.21 0.44
CA THR A 202 20.70 -6.31 0.59
C THR A 202 20.99 -4.97 -0.07
N ALA A 203 20.22 -4.61 -1.10
CA ALA A 203 20.24 -3.28 -1.70
C ALA A 203 19.04 -2.46 -1.21
N TYR A 204 19.24 -1.18 -0.97
CA TYR A 204 18.21 -0.25 -0.52
C TYR A 204 17.75 0.64 -1.68
N LEU A 205 16.44 0.85 -1.79
CA LEU A 205 15.92 1.95 -2.59
C LEU A 205 16.20 3.28 -1.86
N THR A 206 16.98 4.16 -2.48
CA THR A 206 17.23 5.55 -2.01
C THR A 206 16.38 6.54 -2.78
#